data_AF-A0A956NL85-F1
#
_entry.id   AF-A0A956NL85-F1
#
_cell.length_a   1.000
_cell.length_b   1.000
_cell.length_c   1.000
_cell.angle_alpha   90.00
_cell.angle_beta   90.00
_cell.angle_gamma   90.00
#
_symmetry.space_group_name_H-M   'P 1'
#
loop_
_entity.id
_entity.type
_entity.pdbx_description
1 polymer ?
#
loop_
_entity_poly.entity_id
_entity_poly.type
_entity_poly.pdbx_seq_one_letter_code
_entity_poly.pdbx_strand_id
1 'polypeptide(L)' 'MAKKEVLTDLWVYELLKEAGILDSFDAQGSNIKELDEALKTASKKGTGNSGFPEYVGVVKDFLIIIENKPGLS' A
#
# COMPACT_ATOMS: atom_id res chain seq x y z
N MET A 1 -14.60 3.19 -12.67
CA MET A 1 -13.23 2.74 -12.38
C MET A 1 -12.93 2.92 -10.89
N ALA A 2 -12.92 4.15 -10.36
CA ALA A 2 -12.66 4.46 -8.95
C ALA A 2 -13.48 3.63 -7.93
N LYS A 3 -14.78 3.39 -8.15
CA LYS A 3 -15.60 2.58 -7.23
C LYS A 3 -15.13 1.13 -7.08
N LYS A 4 -14.50 0.55 -8.11
CA LYS A 4 -13.99 -0.83 -8.03
C LYS A 4 -12.67 -0.89 -7.27
N GLU A 5 -11.82 0.11 -7.44
CA GLU A 5 -10.54 0.21 -6.71
C GLU A 5 -10.79 0.35 -5.22
N VAL A 6 -11.63 1.30 -4.82
CA VAL A 6 -12.02 1.51 -3.41
C VAL A 6 -12.59 0.24 -2.76
N LEU A 7 -13.39 -0.55 -3.49
CA LEU A 7 -13.91 -1.81 -2.96
C LEU A 7 -12.82 -2.87 -2.79
N THR A 8 -11.85 -2.93 -3.70
CA THR A 8 -10.69 -3.82 -3.56
C THR A 8 -9.84 -3.41 -2.37
N ASP A 9 -9.60 -2.11 -2.16
CA ASP A 9 -8.78 -1.62 -1.06
C ASP A 9 -9.46 -1.95 0.29
N LEU A 10 -10.78 -1.74 0.40
CA LEU A 10 -11.56 -2.17 1.57
C LEU A 10 -11.56 -3.69 1.79
N TRP A 11 -11.57 -4.47 0.71
CA TRP A 11 -11.45 -5.93 0.83
C TRP A 11 -10.08 -6.36 1.36
N VAL A 12 -8.99 -5.73 0.91
CA VAL A 12 -7.65 -5.95 1.47
C VAL A 12 -7.59 -5.55 2.95
N TYR A 13 -8.18 -4.41 3.32
CA TYR A 13 -8.26 -3.97 4.71
C TYR A 13 -8.89 -5.03 5.62
N GLU A 14 -10.03 -5.60 5.22
CA GLU A 14 -10.68 -6.67 6.01
C GLU A 14 -9.79 -7.93 6.08
N LEU A 15 -9.07 -8.30 5.01
CA LEU A 15 -8.12 -9.43 5.08
C LEU A 15 -6.97 -9.19 6.07
N LEU A 16 -6.40 -7.98 6.09
CA LEU A 16 -5.34 -7.62 7.04
C LEU A 16 -5.85 -7.65 8.48
N LYS A 17 -7.09 -7.21 8.68
CA LYS A 17 -7.79 -7.23 9.98
C LYS A 17 -8.12 -8.65 10.43
N GLU A 18 -8.66 -9.49 9.56
CA GLU A 18 -8.92 -10.91 9.82
C GLU A 18 -7.63 -11.68 10.14
N ALA A 19 -6.52 -11.33 9.48
CA ALA A 19 -5.21 -11.89 9.77
C ALA A 19 -4.58 -11.37 11.08
N GLY A 20 -5.17 -10.37 11.73
CA GLY A 20 -4.68 -9.80 12.99
C GLY A 20 -3.38 -8.99 12.84
N ILE A 21 -3.08 -8.49 11.65
CA ILE A 21 -1.84 -7.74 11.34
C ILE A 21 -2.11 -6.30 10.91
N LEU A 22 -3.37 -5.86 10.89
CA LEU A 22 -3.76 -4.53 10.41
C LEU A 22 -2.96 -3.39 11.07
N ASP A 23 -2.69 -3.48 12.37
CA ASP A 23 -1.95 -2.46 13.12
C ASP A 23 -0.47 -2.31 12.69
N SER A 24 0.02 -3.24 11.86
CA SER A 24 1.36 -3.19 11.26
C SER A 24 1.38 -2.49 9.90
N PHE A 25 0.23 -2.01 9.40
CA PHE A 25 0.08 -1.39 8.10
C PHE A 25 -0.43 0.05 8.17
N ASP A 26 0.15 0.90 7.34
CA ASP A 26 -0.31 2.25 7.05
C ASP A 26 -0.99 2.28 5.69
N ALA A 27 -2.03 3.11 5.54
CA ALA A 27 -2.68 3.34 4.25
C ALA A 27 -2.02 4.50 3.51
N GLN A 28 -1.97 4.42 2.18
CA GLN A 28 -1.52 5.52 1.30
C GLN A 28 -0.08 6.01 1.57
N GLY A 29 0.84 5.06 1.82
CA GLY A 29 2.22 5.34 2.19
C GLY A 29 2.60 4.71 3.51
N SER A 30 3.55 5.30 4.24
CA SER A 30 4.07 4.79 5.51
C SER A 30 4.35 5.92 6.49
N ASN A 31 4.07 5.68 7.77
CA ASN A 31 4.42 6.58 8.87
C ASN A 31 5.86 6.36 9.38
N ILE A 32 6.49 5.25 8.99
CA ILE A 32 7.93 5.02 9.20
C ILE A 32 8.70 5.96 8.28
N LYS A 33 9.52 6.84 8.88
CA LYS A 33 10.21 7.93 8.19
C LYS A 33 11.07 7.45 7.01
N GLU A 34 11.85 6.40 7.22
CA GLU A 34 12.76 5.86 6.20
C GLU A 34 11.98 5.32 4.99
N LEU A 35 10.81 4.72 5.23
CA LEU A 35 9.94 4.24 4.17
C LEU A 35 9.22 5.41 3.47
N ASP A 36 8.74 6.41 4.20
CA ASP A 36 8.17 7.63 3.60
C ASP A 36 9.18 8.32 2.68
N GLU A 37 10.42 8.47 3.13
CA GLU A 37 11.51 9.05 2.34
C GLU A 37 11.82 8.21 1.09
N ALA A 38 11.86 6.88 1.20
CA ALA A 38 12.04 6.01 0.05
C ALA A 38 10.88 6.13 -0.96
N LEU A 39 9.65 6.22 -0.47
CA LEU A 39 8.44 6.29 -1.31
C LEU A 39 8.35 7.59 -2.11
N LYS A 40 8.99 8.69 -1.69
CA LYS A 40 9.01 9.99 -2.42
C LYS A 40 9.59 9.92 -3.83
N THR A 41 10.34 8.87 -4.16
CA THR A 41 10.91 8.69 -5.50
C THR A 41 10.43 7.39 -6.18
N ALA A 42 9.55 6.64 -5.52
CA ALA A 42 9.17 5.28 -5.90
C ALA A 42 7.90 5.21 -6.78
N SER A 43 7.59 6.26 -7.57
CA SER A 43 6.42 6.22 -8.46
C SER A 43 6.47 4.99 -9.37
N LYS A 44 5.37 4.25 -9.39
CA LYS A 44 5.13 3.11 -10.28
C LYS A 44 5.37 3.41 -11.77
N LYS A 45 5.23 4.67 -12.18
CA LYS A 45 5.46 5.12 -13.56
C LYS A 45 6.93 5.43 -13.86
N GLY A 46 7.83 5.25 -12.89
CA GLY A 46 9.26 5.53 -13.03
C GLY A 46 9.57 7.03 -13.22
N THR A 47 8.68 7.91 -12.80
CA THR A 47 8.82 9.37 -13.05
C THR A 47 9.68 10.08 -12.01
N GLY A 48 10.19 9.38 -10.99
CA GLY A 48 10.90 9.97 -9.85
C GLY A 48 10.01 10.74 -8.87
N ASN A 49 8.68 10.68 -9.06
CA ASN A 49 7.70 11.27 -8.15
C ASN A 49 7.38 10.30 -7.01
N SER A 50 6.62 10.77 -6.02
CA SER A 50 6.12 9.93 -4.92
C SER A 50 5.25 8.78 -5.42
N GLY A 51 5.48 7.60 -4.87
CA GLY A 51 4.55 6.48 -4.91
C GLY A 51 3.55 6.59 -3.76
N PHE A 52 2.32 6.14 -3.99
CA PHE A 52 1.26 6.11 -2.99
C PHE A 52 0.65 4.70 -2.94
N PRO A 53 1.36 3.73 -2.35
CA PRO A 53 0.83 2.39 -2.22
C PRO A 53 -0.42 2.39 -1.36
N GLU A 54 -1.37 1.53 -1.69
CA GLU A 54 -2.62 1.42 -0.93
C GLU A 54 -2.36 1.06 0.53
N TYR A 55 -1.46 0.09 0.77
CA TYR A 55 -1.01 -0.29 2.10
C TYR A 55 0.48 -0.58 2.15
N VAL A 56 1.15 -0.14 3.21
CA VAL A 56 2.56 -0.46 3.49
C VAL A 56 2.66 -0.94 4.92
N GLY A 57 3.31 -2.08 5.14
CA GLY A 57 3.47 -2.61 6.48
C GLY A 57 4.74 -3.41 6.68
N VAL A 58 5.22 -3.46 7.91
CA VAL A 58 6.37 -4.27 8.31
C VAL A 58 5.87 -5.38 9.22
N VAL A 59 5.97 -6.63 8.75
CA VAL A 59 5.54 -7.81 9.50
C VAL A 59 6.76 -8.69 9.74
N LYS A 60 7.17 -8.81 11.01
CA LYS A 60 8.43 -9.45 11.40
C LYS A 60 9.60 -8.78 10.66
N ASP A 61 10.28 -9.53 9.80
CA ASP A 61 11.46 -9.07 9.07
C ASP A 61 11.14 -8.66 7.60
N PHE A 62 9.85 -8.58 7.25
CA PHE A 62 9.42 -8.31 5.87
C PHE A 62 8.73 -6.96 5.75
N LEU A 63 9.14 -6.19 4.73
CA LEU A 63 8.37 -5.06 4.21
C LEU A 63 7.38 -5.55 3.16
N ILE A 64 6.10 -5.27 3.38
CA ILE A 64 5.00 -5.63 2.49
C ILE A 64 4.41 -4.34 1.93
N ILE A 65 4.36 -4.24 0.61
CA ILE A 65 3.75 -3.12 -0.11
C ILE A 65 2.61 -3.69 -0.96
N ILE A 66 1.40 -3.21 -0.72
CA ILE A 66 0.19 -3.60 -1.45
C ILE A 66 -0.23 -2.44 -2.32
N GLU A 67 -0.33 -2.71 -3.62
CA GLU A 67 -0.66 -1.74 -4.64
C GLU A 67 -1.71 -2.37 -5.55
N ASN A 68 -2.86 -1.71 -5.65
CA ASN A 68 -3.88 -2.16 -6.58
C ASN A 68 -3.38 -1.95 -8.02
N LYS A 69 -3.69 -2.90 -8.91
CA LYS A 69 -3.43 -2.74 -10.34
C LYS A 69 -4.77 -2.70 -11.05
N PRO A 70 -5.08 -1.65 -11.82
CA PRO A 70 -6.27 -1.65 -12.64
C PRO A 70 -6.22 -2.91 -13.52
N GLY A 71 -7.32 -3.67 -13.51
CA GLY A 71 -7.40 -4.94 -14.25
C GLY A 71 -6.97 -4.72 -15.70
N LEU A 72 -6.23 -5.67 -16.26
CA LEU A 72 -5.95 -5.74 -17.69
C LEU A 72 -7.29 -5.83 -18.42
N SER A 73 -7.80 -4.69 -18.86
CA SER A 73 -8.89 -4.61 -19.85
C SER A 73 -8.35 -4.89 -21.23
#